data_AF-A0A1I2ZGW3-F1
#
_entry.id   AF-A0A1I2ZGW3-F1
#
_cell.length_a   1.000
_cell.length_b   1.000
_cell.length_c   1.000
_cell.angle_alpha   90.00
_cell.angle_beta   90.00
_cell.angle_gamma   90.00
#
_symmetry.space_group_name_H-M   'P 1'
#
loop_
_entity.id
_entity.type
_entity.pdbx_description
1 polymer ?
#
loop_
_entity_poly.entity_id
_entity_poly.type
_entity_poly.pdbx_seq_one_letter_code
_entity_poly.pdbx_strand_id
1 'polypeptide(L)'
;MEKEINAGYVITDRLAVGNAEFVIGHNEKASTQFVTWKCRKGEKDYFWGHYLGDRLAAVEDLCKRALEEIEYLRSLQPQRDSREKPEQQIKRRREPER
;
A
#
# COMPACT_ATOMS: atom_id res chain seq x y z
N MET A 1 17.22 18.55 -6.25
CA MET A 1 16.34 17.37 -6.24
C MET A 1 15.41 17.48 -7.43
N GLU A 2 15.33 16.45 -8.26
CA GLU A 2 14.39 16.41 -9.37
C GLU A 2 12.97 16.30 -8.82
N LYS A 3 12.04 17.10 -9.39
CA LYS A 3 10.63 17.03 -9.03
C LYS A 3 10.05 15.76 -9.65
N GLU A 4 9.52 14.89 -8.81
CA GLU A 4 8.77 13.74 -9.26
C GLU A 4 7.39 14.20 -9.74
N ILE A 5 7.03 13.86 -10.98
CA ILE A 5 5.80 14.32 -11.64
C ILE A 5 5.06 13.12 -12.18
N ASN A 6 3.76 13.03 -11.89
CA ASN A 6 2.86 12.05 -12.46
C ASN A 6 1.60 12.74 -13.00
N ALA A 7 1.21 12.45 -14.25
CA ALA A 7 0.04 13.06 -14.91
C ALA A 7 -0.04 14.61 -14.81
N GLY A 8 1.10 15.29 -14.76
CA GLY A 8 1.17 16.75 -14.60
C GLY A 8 1.08 17.27 -13.15
N TYR A 9 0.97 16.39 -12.16
CA TYR A 9 1.01 16.73 -10.74
C TYR A 9 2.38 16.46 -10.15
N VAL A 10 2.91 17.42 -9.39
CA VAL A 10 4.16 17.27 -8.64
C VAL A 10 3.87 16.48 -7.37
N ILE A 11 4.63 15.42 -7.12
CA ILE A 11 4.52 14.65 -5.89
C ILE A 11 5.09 15.48 -4.73
N THR A 12 4.27 15.68 -3.70
CA THR A 12 4.54 16.57 -2.56
C THR A 12 4.71 15.81 -1.24
N ASP A 13 3.99 14.70 -1.07
CA ASP A 13 4.00 13.90 0.15
C ASP A 13 3.95 12.43 -0.20
N ARG A 14 4.47 11.61 0.71
CA ARG A 14 4.48 10.15 0.59
C ARG A 14 4.32 9.49 1.95
N LEU A 15 3.61 8.38 1.99
CA LEU A 15 3.39 7.57 3.17
C LEU A 15 3.43 6.08 2.80
N ALA A 16 4.44 5.37 3.29
CA ALA A 16 4.60 3.94 3.02
C ALA A 16 3.94 3.09 4.12
N VAL A 17 3.17 2.08 3.72
CA VAL A 17 2.56 1.07 4.58
C VAL A 17 2.81 -0.32 3.98
N GLY A 18 3.63 -1.13 4.64
CA GLY A 18 4.04 -2.43 4.10
C GLY A 18 4.74 -2.29 2.74
N ASN A 19 4.16 -2.92 1.71
CA ASN A 19 4.64 -2.85 0.33
C ASN A 19 3.91 -1.79 -0.53
N ALA A 20 2.95 -1.07 0.05
CA ALA A 20 2.27 0.03 -0.60
C ALA A 20 2.88 1.38 -0.20
N GLU A 21 2.80 2.35 -1.09
CA GLU A 21 3.10 3.74 -0.83
C GLU A 21 1.98 4.62 -1.38
N PHE A 22 1.51 5.56 -0.57
CA PHE A 22 0.48 6.51 -0.91
C PHE A 22 1.11 7.89 -1.07
N VAL A 23 0.70 8.64 -2.08
CA VAL A 23 1.31 9.94 -2.40
C VAL A 23 0.27 11.01 -2.65
N ILE A 24 0.63 12.28 -2.41
CA ILE A 24 -0.15 13.44 -2.85
C ILE A 24 0.55 14.11 -4.03
N GLY A 25 -0.16 14.23 -5.14
CA GLY A 25 0.18 15.08 -6.26
C GLY A 25 -0.49 16.46 -6.16
N HIS A 26 0.21 17.52 -6.54
CA HIS A 26 -0.31 18.88 -6.62
C HIS A 26 -0.08 19.50 -8.01
N ASN A 27 -1.14 20.09 -8.58
CA ASN A 27 -1.10 20.86 -9.81
C ASN A 27 -2.01 22.09 -9.67
N GLU A 28 -1.40 23.25 -9.46
CA GLU A 28 -2.12 24.53 -9.27
C GLU A 28 -3.00 24.91 -10.48
N LYS A 29 -2.64 24.44 -11.68
CA LYS A 29 -3.34 24.74 -12.94
C LYS A 29 -4.50 23.79 -13.25
N ALA A 30 -4.64 22.70 -12.49
CA ALA A 30 -5.72 21.74 -12.69
C ALA A 30 -7.02 22.21 -12.01
N SER A 31 -8.17 21.81 -12.56
CA SER A 31 -9.47 22.05 -11.91
C SER A 31 -9.61 21.35 -10.56
N THR A 32 -8.95 20.20 -10.42
CA THR A 32 -8.75 19.49 -9.15
C THR A 32 -7.27 19.60 -8.80
N GLN A 33 -6.95 20.47 -7.86
CA GLN A 33 -5.54 20.83 -7.63
C GLN A 33 -4.75 19.71 -6.96
N PHE A 34 -5.41 18.80 -6.26
CA PHE A 34 -4.78 17.72 -5.53
C PHE A 34 -5.26 16.35 -6.04
N VAL A 35 -4.39 15.35 -5.90
CA VAL A 35 -4.72 13.97 -6.18
C VAL A 35 -3.96 13.05 -5.24
N THR A 36 -4.58 11.97 -4.76
CA THR A 36 -3.88 10.91 -4.04
C THR A 36 -3.72 9.68 -4.93
N TRP A 37 -2.53 9.06 -4.95
CA TRP A 37 -2.30 7.79 -5.65
C TRP A 37 -1.75 6.74 -4.71
N LYS A 38 -1.93 5.47 -5.10
CA LYS A 38 -1.21 4.32 -4.54
C LYS A 38 -0.17 3.86 -5.54
N CYS A 39 0.99 3.44 -5.06
CA CYS A 39 2.03 2.77 -5.82
C CYS A 39 2.63 1.66 -4.96
N ARG A 40 3.46 0.81 -5.56
CA ARG A 40 4.31 -0.09 -4.78
C ARG A 40 5.46 0.70 -4.21
N LYS A 41 5.87 0.34 -3.00
CA LYS A 41 6.97 1.01 -2.29
C LYS A 41 8.24 1.02 -3.15
N GLY A 42 8.73 2.22 -3.46
CA GLY A 42 9.94 2.40 -4.27
C GLY A 42 9.73 2.29 -5.79
N GLU A 43 8.50 2.06 -6.24
CA GLU A 43 8.12 2.10 -7.65
C GLU A 43 7.39 3.41 -7.98
N LYS A 44 7.38 3.80 -9.26
CA LYS A 44 6.72 5.02 -9.74
C LYS A 44 5.45 4.73 -10.55
N ASP A 45 4.95 3.51 -10.44
CA ASP A 45 3.72 3.07 -11.11
C ASP A 45 2.53 3.46 -10.23
N TYR A 46 1.99 4.65 -10.49
CA TYR A 46 0.86 5.21 -9.74
C TYR A 46 -0.48 4.72 -10.27
N PHE A 47 -1.35 4.27 -9.37
CA PHE A 47 -2.69 3.77 -9.68
C PHE A 47 -3.72 4.21 -8.63
N TRP A 48 -5.01 4.08 -8.99
CA TRP A 48 -6.17 4.42 -8.16
C TRP A 48 -6.12 5.86 -7.62
N GLY A 49 -6.21 6.83 -8.53
CA GLY A 49 -6.17 8.26 -8.23
C GLY A 49 -7.48 8.81 -7.69
N HIS A 50 -7.46 9.48 -6.53
CA HIS A 50 -8.60 10.26 -6.04
C HIS A 50 -8.29 11.75 -6.21
N TYR A 51 -9.09 12.48 -6.98
CA TYR A 51 -8.87 13.90 -7.27
C TYR A 51 -9.68 14.78 -6.31
N LEU A 52 -9.01 15.76 -5.70
CA LEU A 52 -9.55 16.59 -4.63
C LEU A 52 -9.31 18.07 -4.89
N GLY A 53 -10.22 18.91 -4.38
CA GLY A 53 -10.18 20.36 -4.57
C GLY A 53 -9.27 21.08 -3.58
N ASP A 54 -9.05 20.51 -2.39
CA ASP A 54 -8.29 21.15 -1.32
C ASP A 54 -7.22 20.24 -0.70
N ARG A 55 -6.23 20.89 -0.10
CA ARG A 55 -5.06 20.23 0.49
C ARG A 55 -5.43 19.36 1.69
N LEU A 56 -6.36 19.81 2.52
CA LEU A 56 -6.70 19.11 3.76
C LEU A 56 -7.44 17.81 3.45
N ALA A 57 -8.36 17.82 2.48
CA ALA A 57 -9.02 16.62 1.99
C ALA A 57 -8.02 15.64 1.38
N ALA A 58 -7.00 16.11 0.67
CA ALA A 58 -5.95 15.24 0.14
C ALA A 58 -5.12 14.57 1.26
N VAL A 59 -4.81 15.30 2.33
CA VAL A 59 -4.16 14.73 3.52
C VAL A 59 -5.08 13.74 4.23
N GLU A 60 -6.37 14.08 4.37
CA GLU A 60 -7.36 13.20 4.99
C GLU A 60 -7.51 11.89 4.21
N ASP A 61 -7.64 11.96 2.88
CA ASP A 61 -7.72 10.80 2.00
C ASP A 61 -6.42 9.96 2.06
N LEU A 62 -5.25 10.59 2.06
CA LEU A 62 -3.96 9.92 2.23
C LEU A 62 -3.92 9.10 3.53
N CYS A 63 -4.32 9.72 4.65
CA CYS A 63 -4.38 9.07 5.96
C CYS A 63 -5.39 7.92 5.99
N LYS A 64 -6.59 8.11 5.43
CA LYS A 64 -7.63 7.06 5.35
C LYS A 64 -7.11 5.83 4.61
N ARG A 65 -6.55 6.01 3.41
CA ARG A 65 -6.02 4.91 2.59
C ARG A 65 -4.86 4.18 3.28
N ALA A 66 -4.01 4.91 3.99
CA ALA A 66 -2.93 4.31 4.78
C ALA A 66 -3.47 3.48 5.95
N LEU A 67 -4.48 3.97 6.68
CA LEU A 67 -5.13 3.23 7.75
C LEU A 67 -5.84 1.97 7.23
N GLU A 68 -6.54 2.06 6.10
CA GLU A 68 -7.16 0.90 5.45
C GLU A 68 -6.14 -0.19 5.11
N GLU A 69 -4.96 0.19 4.61
CA GLU A 69 -3.88 -0.76 4.34
C GLU A 69 -3.31 -1.37 5.63
N ILE A 70 -3.18 -0.59 6.71
CA ILE A 70 -2.76 -1.10 8.03
C ILE A 70 -3.76 -2.16 8.53
N GLU A 71 -5.06 -1.88 8.48
CA GLU A 71 -6.09 -2.81 8.92
C GLU A 71 -6.13 -4.06 8.02
N TYR A 72 -5.98 -3.90 6.70
CA TYR A 72 -5.85 -5.02 5.78
C TYR A 72 -4.67 -5.92 6.14
N LEU A 73 -3.48 -5.36 6.35
CA LEU A 73 -2.28 -6.12 6.73
C LEU A 73 -2.43 -6.80 8.09
N ARG A 74 -3.10 -6.15 9.05
CA ARG A 74 -3.41 -6.74 10.36
C ARG A 74 -4.35 -7.94 10.21
N SER A 75 -5.34 -7.88 9.31
CA SER A 75 -6.25 -9.00 9.04
C SER A 75 -5.56 -10.23 8.41
N LEU A 76 -4.40 -10.04 7.76
CA LEU A 76 -3.61 -11.12 7.20
C LEU A 76 -2.72 -11.84 8.23
N GLN A 77 -2.44 -11.23 9.38
CA GLN A 77 -1.56 -11.85 10.39
C GLN A 77 -2.12 -13.16 11.00
N PRO A 78 -3.41 -13.25 11.38
CA PRO A 78 -3.98 -14.52 11.85
C PRO A 78 -3.95 -15.65 10.80
N GLN A 79 -3.96 -15.30 9.52
CA GLN A 79 -3.90 -16.26 8.40
C GLN A 79 -2.49 -16.78 8.12
N ARG A 80 -1.43 -16.08 8.51
CA ARG A 80 -0.04 -16.56 8.35
C ARG A 80 0.31 -17.62 9.40
N ASP A 81 -0.05 -17.39 10.66
CA ASP A 81 0.20 -18.35 11.75
C ASP A 81 -0.53 -19.69 11.58
N SER A 82 -1.65 -19.71 10.86
CA SER A 82 -2.40 -20.94 10.56
C SER A 82 -1.86 -21.73 9.36
N ARG A 83 -1.08 -21.11 8.47
CA ARG A 83 -0.47 -21.76 7.30
C ARG A 83 0.94 -22.30 7.56
N GLU A 84 1.59 -21.88 8.64
CA GLU A 84 2.95 -22.29 9.00
C GLU A 84 3.04 -23.48 9.98
N LYS A 85 2.00 -24.33 10.10
CA LYS A 85 2.17 -25.62 10.82
C LYS A 85 2.87 -26.64 9.89
N PRO A 86 4.15 -27.00 10.13
CA PRO A 86 4.88 -27.85 9.21
C PRO A 86 4.51 -29.33 9.40
N GLU A 87 4.55 -30.04 8.28
CA GLU A 87 4.28 -31.45 8.02
C GLU A 87 5.19 -32.44 8.79
N GLN A 88 5.27 -32.37 10.12
CA GLN A 88 6.14 -33.27 10.90
C GLN A 88 5.50 -34.60 11.33
N GLN A 89 4.23 -34.88 11.02
CA GLN A 89 3.56 -36.09 11.51
C GLN A 89 3.51 -37.28 10.53
N ILE A 90 3.91 -37.14 9.26
CA ILE A 90 3.72 -38.21 8.25
C ILE A 90 4.92 -39.18 8.16
N LYS A 91 6.10 -38.86 8.70
CA LYS A 91 7.29 -39.74 8.58
C LYS A 91 7.47 -40.79 9.69
N ARG A 92 6.73 -40.74 10.80
CA ARG A 92 6.89 -41.71 11.91
C ARG A 92 6.06 -42.99 11.82
N ARG A 93 5.35 -43.23 10.70
CA ARG A 93 4.47 -44.41 10.54
C ARG A 93 4.91 -45.41 9.47
N ARG A 94 6.13 -45.29 8.94
CA ARG A 94 6.67 -46.20 7.91
C ARG A 94 8.04 -46.76 8.32
N GLU A 95 8.05 -47.62 9.32
CA GLU A 95 9.05 -48.68 9.41
C GLU A 95 8.31 -50.02 9.45
N PRO A 96 8.49 -50.89 8.44
CA PRO A 96 8.21 -52.30 8.57
C PRO A 96 9.53 -53.03 8.85
N GLU A 97 9.69 -53.60 10.05
CA GLU A 97 10.72 -54.62 10.32
C GLU A 97 9.96 -55.87 10.78
N ARG A 98 9.71 -56.80 9.84
CA ARG A 98 10.45 -58.05 9.54
C ARG A 98 10.36 -59.11 10.63
#